data_AF-A0A955ISM5-F1
#
_entry.id   AF-A0A955ISM5-F1
#
_cell.length_a   1.000
_cell.length_b   1.000
_cell.length_c   1.000
_cell.angle_alpha   90.00
_cell.angle_beta   90.00
_cell.angle_gamma   90.00
#
_symmetry.space_group_name_H-M   'P 1'
#
loop_
_entity.id
_entity.type
_entity.pdbx_description
1 polymer ?
#
loop_
_entity_poly.entity_id
_entity_poly.type
_entity_poly.pdbx_seq_one_letter_code
_entity_poly.pdbx_strand_id
1 'polypeptide(L)'
;LMVVGDGISGFQFVDIGDPSSPTIVGTFDTFGTASKVMMDGTRCYLADGCLEILVVDASVPSSPVLLGTYDTPVAALDVVVDGTIAYIADASSGLQIADISDPGAPAFLGALATADSANGVAFESGIVYVSDRFAGLQIVDVSDPTSPTMLGSVDTPGRANAVVLAGTIAYVADSSEGVQIIDVSDPMVPTILGTAETFRNANDVVMEGSLLVVGVTDGVTVFDASDPMAPVFLGTIPLATLTNGVAIDDGRIGAACGLDGAFLVDGAFDCAGCAPDLNSDGALDIFDLLEFLALFDASAPGADWNGDGVLDIFDVVSFLDEFSMGCA
;
A
#
# COMPACT_ATOMS: atom_id res chain seq x y z
N LEU A 1 8.73 14.72 0.94
CA LEU A 1 9.91 14.05 1.55
C LEU A 1 9.38 12.67 1.86
N MET A 2 9.88 11.66 1.17
CA MET A 2 9.30 10.33 1.29
C MET A 2 9.94 9.60 2.47
N VAL A 3 9.14 8.83 3.20
CA VAL A 3 9.63 7.91 4.24
C VAL A 3 9.38 6.48 3.80
N VAL A 4 10.44 5.68 3.81
CA VAL A 4 10.39 4.28 3.39
C VAL A 4 11.10 3.43 4.43
N GLY A 5 10.54 2.25 4.74
CA GLY A 5 11.25 1.26 5.55
C GLY A 5 12.57 0.88 4.89
N ASP A 6 13.64 0.74 5.68
CA ASP A 6 14.97 0.44 5.16
C ASP A 6 15.20 -1.04 4.79
N GLY A 7 14.18 -1.88 4.95
CA GLY A 7 14.20 -3.31 4.64
C GLY A 7 14.84 -4.20 5.71
N ILE A 8 15.41 -3.63 6.78
CA ILE A 8 16.10 -4.37 7.84
C ILE A 8 15.59 -3.99 9.23
N SER A 9 15.87 -2.77 9.68
CA SER A 9 15.66 -2.35 11.06
C SER A 9 15.60 -0.83 11.19
N GLY A 10 14.69 -0.21 10.46
CA GLY A 10 14.54 1.24 10.50
C GLY A 10 13.82 1.81 9.29
N PHE A 11 13.98 3.11 9.10
CA PHE A 11 13.43 3.81 7.94
C PHE A 11 14.35 4.95 7.50
N GLN A 12 14.15 5.36 6.25
CA GLN A 12 14.94 6.38 5.59
C GLN A 12 14.05 7.56 5.21
N PHE A 13 14.58 8.76 5.37
CA PHE A 13 14.03 9.96 4.79
C PHE A 13 14.71 10.19 3.45
N VAL A 14 13.93 10.19 2.38
CA VAL A 14 14.43 10.34 1.01
C VAL A 14 13.91 11.64 0.44
N ASP A 15 14.84 12.55 0.12
CA ASP A 15 14.54 13.75 -0.65
C ASP A 15 14.27 13.36 -2.10
N ILE A 16 13.02 13.61 -2.48
CA ILE A 16 12.45 13.40 -3.79
C ILE A 16 12.20 14.75 -4.48
N GLY A 17 12.98 15.80 -4.21
CA GLY A 17 12.89 17.04 -4.96
C GLY A 17 13.32 16.89 -6.43
N ASP A 18 14.36 16.09 -6.69
CA ASP A 18 14.87 15.75 -8.02
C ASP A 18 14.63 14.25 -8.30
N PRO A 19 13.71 13.88 -9.21
CA PRO A 19 13.41 12.48 -9.53
C PRO A 19 14.60 11.71 -10.07
N SER A 20 15.45 12.38 -10.85
CA SER A 20 16.61 11.75 -11.49
C SER A 20 17.78 11.47 -10.53
N SER A 21 17.74 12.06 -9.33
CA SER A 21 18.82 11.98 -8.35
C SER A 21 18.28 12.09 -6.92
N PRO A 22 17.46 11.14 -6.48
CA PRO A 22 16.99 11.16 -5.11
C PRO A 22 18.13 10.95 -4.12
N THR A 23 18.00 11.53 -2.94
CA THR A 23 19.05 11.46 -1.92
C THR A 23 18.49 11.10 -0.55
N ILE A 24 19.16 10.20 0.15
CA ILE A 24 18.85 9.93 1.55
C ILE A 24 19.32 11.13 2.38
N VAL A 25 18.38 11.80 3.04
CA VAL A 25 18.67 12.96 3.90
C VAL A 25 18.86 12.58 5.36
N GLY A 26 18.37 11.41 5.77
CA GLY A 26 18.59 10.83 7.08
C GLY A 26 18.05 9.42 7.19
N THR A 27 18.49 8.70 8.23
CA THR A 27 18.01 7.37 8.58
C THR A 27 17.66 7.33 10.06
N PHE A 28 16.75 6.45 10.44
CA PHE A 28 16.44 6.14 11.82
C PHE A 28 16.44 4.62 11.99
N ASP A 29 17.48 4.11 12.63
CA ASP A 29 17.62 2.68 12.91
C ASP A 29 16.85 2.34 14.19
N THR A 30 16.04 1.29 14.13
CA THR A 30 15.31 0.69 15.24
C THR A 30 15.97 -0.61 15.68
N PHE A 31 15.54 -1.14 16.82
CA PHE A 31 16.08 -2.42 17.32
C PHE A 31 15.31 -3.63 16.76
N GLY A 32 14.09 -3.44 16.24
CA GLY A 32 13.28 -4.45 15.56
C GLY A 32 13.24 -4.27 14.04
N THR A 33 12.26 -4.94 13.40
CA THR A 33 11.97 -4.76 11.97
C THR A 33 10.83 -3.75 11.82
N ALA A 34 11.14 -2.59 11.25
CA ALA A 34 10.17 -1.58 10.85
C ALA A 34 9.18 -2.19 9.84
N SER A 35 8.00 -2.56 10.31
CA SER A 35 6.99 -3.24 9.49
C SER A 35 6.17 -2.23 8.68
N LYS A 36 5.83 -1.09 9.28
CA LYS A 36 5.19 0.04 8.60
C LYS A 36 5.51 1.35 9.30
N VAL A 37 5.78 2.40 8.52
CA VAL A 37 5.99 3.77 9.00
C VAL A 37 4.87 4.64 8.47
N MET A 38 4.27 5.44 9.34
CA MET A 38 3.35 6.49 8.92
C MET A 38 3.84 7.85 9.43
N MET A 39 3.79 8.84 8.54
CA MET A 39 4.14 10.22 8.84
C MET A 39 2.87 11.07 8.98
N ASP A 40 2.75 11.77 10.11
CA ASP A 40 1.74 12.81 10.32
C ASP A 40 2.46 14.13 10.63
N GLY A 41 2.44 15.03 9.65
CA GLY A 41 3.19 16.28 9.70
C GLY A 41 4.68 16.04 9.89
N THR A 42 5.21 16.39 11.07
CA THR A 42 6.63 16.21 11.42
C THR A 42 6.88 15.02 12.35
N ARG A 43 5.91 14.12 12.52
CA ARG A 43 6.04 12.94 13.39
C ARG A 43 5.98 11.67 12.56
N CYS A 44 6.81 10.70 12.90
CA CYS A 44 6.70 9.35 12.38
C CYS A 44 6.22 8.42 13.51
N TYR A 45 5.25 7.57 13.18
CA TYR A 45 4.81 6.45 14.00
C TYR A 45 5.24 5.16 13.32
N LEU A 46 5.90 4.28 14.06
CA LEU A 46 6.47 3.07 13.52
C LEU A 46 5.96 1.85 14.27
N ALA A 47 5.49 0.85 13.54
CA ALA A 47 5.34 -0.52 14.01
C ALA A 47 6.68 -1.24 13.91
N ASP A 48 7.36 -1.46 15.04
CA ASP A 48 8.67 -2.11 15.10
C ASP A 48 8.48 -3.52 15.68
N GLY A 49 8.49 -4.53 14.80
CA GLY A 49 7.95 -5.90 14.99
C GLY A 49 8.45 -6.72 16.20
N CYS A 50 9.19 -6.11 17.12
CA CYS A 50 9.64 -6.62 18.41
C CYS A 50 8.79 -6.10 19.60
N LEU A 51 7.47 -5.95 19.41
CA LEU A 51 6.47 -5.61 20.43
C LEU A 51 6.26 -4.11 20.74
N GLU A 52 6.69 -3.16 19.90
CA GLU A 52 6.52 -1.73 20.23
C GLU A 52 6.11 -0.83 19.06
N ILE A 53 5.40 0.26 19.40
CA ILE A 53 5.26 1.44 18.56
C ILE A 53 6.31 2.48 18.98
N LEU A 54 7.03 3.05 18.02
CA LEU A 54 7.91 4.20 18.27
C LEU A 54 7.28 5.49 17.76
N VAL A 55 7.39 6.55 18.55
CA VAL A 55 7.01 7.92 18.18
C VAL A 55 8.27 8.73 17.97
N VAL A 56 8.51 9.17 16.74
CA VAL A 56 9.76 9.84 16.33
C VAL A 56 9.45 11.26 15.86
N ASP A 57 10.18 12.24 16.38
CA ASP A 57 10.22 13.60 15.85
C ASP A 57 11.12 13.64 14.60
N ALA A 58 10.49 13.96 13.47
CA ALA A 58 11.10 14.09 12.16
C ALA A 58 11.16 15.55 11.67
N SER A 59 10.99 16.53 12.57
CA SER A 59 11.08 17.97 12.22
C SER A 59 12.42 18.37 11.62
N VAL A 60 13.48 17.61 11.93
CA VAL A 60 14.78 17.66 11.26
C VAL A 60 15.07 16.27 10.68
N PRO A 61 14.72 16.01 9.41
CA PRO A 61 14.83 14.68 8.79
C PRO A 61 16.24 14.09 8.79
N SER A 62 17.28 14.93 8.86
CA SER A 62 18.68 14.49 8.94
C SER A 62 19.14 14.13 10.35
N SER A 63 18.32 14.37 11.36
CA SER A 63 18.59 14.05 12.77
C SER A 63 17.29 13.73 13.52
N PRO A 64 16.56 12.68 13.11
CA PRO A 64 15.33 12.24 13.77
C PRO A 64 15.57 11.90 15.25
N VAL A 65 14.57 12.16 16.10
CA VAL A 65 14.67 11.97 17.56
C VAL A 65 13.53 11.10 18.07
N LEU A 66 13.86 10.00 18.76
CA LEU A 66 12.85 9.21 19.48
C LEU A 66 12.22 10.04 20.61
N LEU A 67 10.91 10.21 20.57
CA LEU A 67 10.15 10.89 21.62
C LEU A 67 9.67 9.90 22.69
N GLY A 68 9.12 8.77 22.27
CA GLY A 68 8.55 7.77 23.18
C GLY A 68 8.30 6.43 22.51
N THR A 69 8.03 5.43 23.32
CA THR A 69 7.67 4.07 22.88
C THR A 69 6.40 3.60 23.57
N TYR A 70 5.73 2.63 22.95
CA TYR A 70 4.55 1.98 23.48
C TYR A 70 4.62 0.48 23.24
N ASP A 71 4.71 -0.29 24.31
CA ASP A 71 4.75 -1.75 24.22
C ASP A 71 3.36 -2.31 23.89
N THR A 72 3.25 -3.05 22.79
CA THR A 72 2.06 -3.83 22.44
C THR A 72 2.13 -5.23 23.02
N PRO A 73 0.97 -5.90 23.26
CA PRO A 73 0.94 -7.26 23.78
C PRO A 73 1.66 -8.32 22.92
N VAL A 74 1.61 -8.19 21.59
CA VAL A 74 2.23 -9.13 20.64
C VAL A 74 3.14 -8.34 19.71
N ALA A 75 2.94 -8.34 18.40
CA ALA A 75 3.82 -7.65 17.47
C ALA A 75 3.02 -6.59 16.74
N ALA A 76 3.40 -5.32 16.92
CA ALA A 76 2.90 -4.24 16.08
C ALA A 76 3.37 -4.47 14.64
N LEU A 77 2.42 -4.64 13.72
CA LEU A 77 2.67 -4.87 12.30
C LEU A 77 2.31 -3.66 11.43
N ASP A 78 1.30 -2.89 11.85
CA ASP A 78 0.86 -1.68 11.15
C ASP A 78 0.24 -0.68 12.13
N VAL A 79 0.26 0.60 11.78
CA VAL A 79 -0.29 1.69 12.58
C VAL A 79 -0.90 2.79 11.71
N VAL A 80 -2.10 3.24 12.11
CA VAL A 80 -2.75 4.44 11.58
C VAL A 80 -3.14 5.37 12.73
N VAL A 81 -3.15 6.68 12.50
CA VAL A 81 -3.37 7.72 13.51
C VAL A 81 -4.49 8.64 13.05
N ASP A 82 -5.39 8.93 13.98
CA ASP A 82 -6.39 9.99 13.88
C ASP A 82 -6.16 11.00 15.00
N GLY A 83 -5.55 12.13 14.67
CA GLY A 83 -5.21 13.19 15.63
C GLY A 83 -4.29 12.70 16.76
N THR A 84 -4.87 12.41 17.92
CA THR A 84 -4.13 11.94 19.11
C THR A 84 -4.36 10.47 19.44
N ILE A 85 -4.95 9.70 18.53
CA ILE A 85 -5.24 8.28 18.74
C ILE A 85 -4.50 7.46 17.69
N ALA A 86 -3.78 6.43 18.13
CA ALA A 86 -3.16 5.44 17.28
C ALA A 86 -3.96 4.13 17.32
N TYR A 87 -4.20 3.55 16.14
CA TYR A 87 -4.83 2.25 15.93
C TYR A 87 -3.79 1.31 15.36
N ILE A 88 -3.58 0.16 15.99
CA ILE A 88 -2.41 -0.68 15.77
C ILE A 88 -2.87 -2.12 15.49
N ALA A 89 -2.45 -2.68 14.36
CA ALA A 89 -2.53 -4.11 14.12
C ALA A 89 -1.45 -4.81 14.97
N ASP A 90 -1.85 -5.57 15.97
CA ASP A 90 -0.95 -6.23 16.92
C ASP A 90 -1.02 -7.76 16.80
N ALA A 91 -0.88 -8.26 15.57
CA ALA A 91 -0.87 -9.67 15.24
C ALA A 91 -2.03 -10.44 15.91
N SER A 92 -1.74 -11.51 16.65
CA SER A 92 -2.76 -12.35 17.29
C SER A 92 -3.48 -11.71 18.49
N SER A 93 -3.11 -10.49 18.88
CA SER A 93 -3.84 -9.70 19.88
C SER A 93 -5.00 -8.90 19.26
N GLY A 94 -5.02 -8.78 17.93
CA GLY A 94 -6.01 -8.03 17.18
C GLY A 94 -5.68 -6.54 17.10
N LEU A 95 -6.70 -5.69 17.30
CA LEU A 95 -6.57 -4.24 17.25
C LEU A 95 -6.23 -3.69 18.64
N GLN A 96 -5.13 -2.95 18.74
CA GLN A 96 -4.80 -2.12 19.91
C GLN A 96 -5.05 -0.65 19.62
N ILE A 97 -5.49 0.09 20.64
CA ILE A 97 -5.79 1.53 20.53
C ILE A 97 -5.06 2.27 21.64
N ALA A 98 -4.29 3.29 21.27
CA ALA A 98 -3.48 4.08 22.19
C ALA A 98 -3.70 5.59 22.03
N ASP A 99 -3.67 6.31 23.14
CA ASP A 99 -3.57 7.76 23.21
C ASP A 99 -2.10 8.16 23.02
N ILE A 100 -1.86 9.03 22.05
CA ILE A 100 -0.54 9.57 21.69
C ILE A 100 -0.50 11.10 21.82
N SER A 101 -1.42 11.69 22.60
CA SER A 101 -1.47 13.12 22.87
C SER A 101 -0.19 13.64 23.54
N ASP A 102 0.40 12.84 24.44
CA ASP A 102 1.78 12.99 24.90
C ASP A 102 2.70 12.05 24.11
N PRO A 103 3.48 12.55 23.12
CA PRO A 103 4.34 11.70 22.31
C PRO A 103 5.49 11.06 23.10
N GLY A 104 5.81 11.58 24.30
CA GLY A 104 6.81 10.98 25.18
C GLY A 104 6.27 9.89 26.10
N ALA A 105 4.94 9.76 26.18
CA ALA A 105 4.27 8.78 27.03
C ALA A 105 2.93 8.32 26.42
N PRO A 106 2.95 7.59 25.28
CA PRO A 106 1.74 6.97 24.77
C PRO A 106 1.08 6.05 25.81
N ALA A 107 -0.25 5.95 25.79
CA ALA A 107 -1.02 5.21 26.79
C ALA A 107 -2.12 4.36 26.16
N PHE A 108 -2.38 3.19 26.75
CA PHE A 108 -3.48 2.31 26.31
C PHE A 108 -4.85 2.99 26.47
N LEU A 109 -5.70 2.92 25.44
CA LEU A 109 -7.11 3.32 25.48
C LEU A 109 -8.07 2.14 25.44
N GLY A 110 -7.83 1.20 24.53
CA GLY A 110 -8.76 0.11 24.27
C GLY A 110 -8.14 -0.96 23.36
N ALA A 111 -8.82 -2.09 23.24
CA ALA A 111 -8.43 -3.15 22.33
C ALA A 111 -9.64 -4.00 21.92
N LEU A 112 -9.54 -4.63 20.76
CA LEU A 112 -10.49 -5.61 20.28
C LEU A 112 -9.74 -6.80 19.67
N ALA A 113 -9.98 -8.00 20.20
CA ALA A 113 -9.48 -9.21 19.58
C ALA A 113 -10.18 -9.44 18.23
N THR A 114 -9.40 -9.67 17.19
CA THR A 114 -9.89 -10.06 15.86
C THR A 114 -9.95 -11.59 15.74
N ALA A 115 -10.32 -12.10 14.58
CA ALA A 115 -10.57 -13.53 14.38
C ALA A 115 -9.29 -14.34 14.11
N ASP A 116 -8.23 -13.71 13.58
CA ASP A 116 -6.90 -14.31 13.39
C ASP A 116 -5.78 -13.33 13.78
N SER A 117 -4.89 -12.98 12.85
CA SER A 117 -3.74 -12.11 13.07
C SER A 117 -3.93 -10.80 12.32
N ALA A 118 -4.13 -9.72 13.05
CA ALA A 118 -4.21 -8.37 12.51
C ALA A 118 -2.84 -7.98 11.94
N ASN A 119 -2.79 -7.78 10.62
CA ASN A 119 -1.56 -7.46 9.89
C ASN A 119 -1.50 -6.01 9.41
N GLY A 120 -2.64 -5.42 9.09
CA GLY A 120 -2.74 -4.08 8.49
C GLY A 120 -3.96 -3.34 9.00
N VAL A 121 -3.87 -2.01 9.06
CA VAL A 121 -4.96 -1.14 9.51
C VAL A 121 -5.16 0.07 8.60
N ALA A 122 -6.42 0.38 8.31
CA ALA A 122 -6.84 1.64 7.73
C ALA A 122 -7.94 2.26 8.58
N PHE A 123 -8.02 3.59 8.63
CA PHE A 123 -9.00 4.33 9.41
C PHE A 123 -9.77 5.29 8.52
N GLU A 124 -11.09 5.33 8.69
CA GLU A 124 -11.95 6.32 8.06
C GLU A 124 -13.14 6.62 8.98
N SER A 125 -13.32 7.88 9.33
CA SER A 125 -14.54 8.39 9.97
C SER A 125 -15.05 7.58 11.18
N GLY A 126 -14.16 7.20 12.10
CA GLY A 126 -14.51 6.46 13.33
C GLY A 126 -14.62 4.94 13.14
N ILE A 127 -14.22 4.43 11.99
CA ILE A 127 -14.17 3.00 11.67
C ILE A 127 -12.73 2.61 11.35
N VAL A 128 -12.27 1.50 11.93
CA VAL A 128 -11.00 0.86 11.59
C VAL A 128 -11.27 -0.41 10.80
N TYR A 129 -10.54 -0.55 9.70
CA TYR A 129 -10.53 -1.70 8.81
C TYR A 129 -9.25 -2.47 9.05
N VAL A 130 -9.35 -3.76 9.38
CA VAL A 130 -8.21 -4.59 9.77
C VAL A 130 -8.10 -5.74 8.78
N SER A 131 -6.98 -5.82 8.07
CA SER A 131 -6.63 -7.04 7.32
C SER A 131 -6.12 -8.09 8.31
N ASP A 132 -6.84 -9.20 8.44
CA ASP A 132 -6.74 -10.17 9.52
C ASP A 132 -6.36 -11.56 8.99
N ARG A 133 -5.30 -11.61 8.18
CA ARG A 133 -4.70 -12.85 7.67
C ARG A 133 -5.73 -13.76 6.98
N PHE A 134 -6.04 -14.94 7.52
CA PHE A 134 -7.00 -15.87 6.91
C PHE A 134 -8.45 -15.60 7.30
N ALA A 135 -8.72 -14.59 8.13
CA ALA A 135 -10.07 -14.13 8.44
C ALA A 135 -10.53 -13.00 7.50
N GLY A 136 -9.70 -12.61 6.53
CA GLY A 136 -10.00 -11.56 5.56
C GLY A 136 -10.03 -10.17 6.19
N LEU A 137 -11.07 -9.39 5.89
CA LEU A 137 -11.23 -8.02 6.36
C LEU A 137 -12.18 -7.96 7.55
N GLN A 138 -11.75 -7.37 8.66
CA GLN A 138 -12.56 -7.07 9.83
C GLN A 138 -12.86 -5.57 9.89
N ILE A 139 -14.08 -5.19 10.28
CA ILE A 139 -14.52 -3.79 10.32
C ILE A 139 -14.97 -3.46 11.74
N VAL A 140 -14.35 -2.45 12.33
CA VAL A 140 -14.45 -2.14 13.76
C VAL A 140 -14.90 -0.71 13.96
N ASP A 141 -15.98 -0.51 14.72
CA ASP A 141 -16.37 0.81 15.22
C ASP A 141 -15.44 1.20 16.37
N VAL A 142 -14.79 2.35 16.20
CA VAL A 142 -13.90 2.98 17.19
C VAL A 142 -14.37 4.38 17.57
N SER A 143 -15.64 4.71 17.32
CA SER A 143 -16.24 6.00 17.70
C SER A 143 -16.10 6.29 19.20
N ASP A 144 -16.08 5.23 20.03
CA ASP A 144 -15.51 5.26 21.38
C ASP A 144 -14.23 4.41 21.40
N PRO A 145 -13.03 5.03 21.37
CA PRO A 145 -11.76 4.30 21.30
C PRO A 145 -11.47 3.48 22.57
N THR A 146 -12.19 3.73 23.67
CA THR A 146 -12.04 2.96 24.91
C THR A 146 -12.91 1.69 24.94
N SER A 147 -13.85 1.56 24.01
CA SER A 147 -14.77 0.44 23.90
C SER A 147 -15.06 0.08 22.44
N PRO A 148 -14.05 -0.32 21.66
CA PRO A 148 -14.22 -0.68 20.25
C PRO A 148 -15.17 -1.88 20.08
N THR A 149 -15.91 -1.91 18.97
CA THR A 149 -16.87 -3.01 18.69
C THR A 149 -16.81 -3.49 17.25
N MET A 150 -16.96 -4.80 17.04
CA MET A 150 -17.02 -5.38 15.70
C MET A 150 -18.33 -4.99 15.00
N LEU A 151 -18.23 -4.41 13.80
CA LEU A 151 -19.38 -4.09 12.94
C LEU A 151 -19.68 -5.22 11.97
N GLY A 152 -18.66 -5.71 11.27
CA GLY A 152 -18.80 -6.68 10.20
C GLY A 152 -17.46 -7.25 9.77
N SER A 153 -17.51 -8.27 8.91
CA SER A 153 -16.31 -8.93 8.39
C SER A 153 -16.62 -9.58 7.05
N VAL A 154 -15.61 -9.71 6.19
CA VAL A 154 -15.68 -10.52 4.97
C VAL A 154 -14.44 -11.39 4.85
N ASP A 155 -14.65 -12.68 4.65
CA ASP A 155 -13.60 -13.65 4.39
C ASP A 155 -13.06 -13.45 2.97
N THR A 156 -11.77 -13.14 2.85
CA THR A 156 -11.09 -13.00 1.56
C THR A 156 -10.49 -14.35 1.15
N PRO A 157 -10.36 -14.66 -0.14
CA PRO A 157 -9.93 -15.99 -0.59
C PRO A 157 -8.49 -16.35 -0.17
N GLY A 158 -7.64 -15.35 0.10
CA GLY A 158 -6.22 -15.51 0.37
C GLY A 158 -5.81 -15.16 1.80
N ARG A 159 -4.66 -14.51 1.90
CA ARG A 159 -4.11 -14.01 3.17
C ARG A 159 -4.03 -12.50 3.14
N ALA A 160 -4.95 -11.85 3.83
CA ALA A 160 -5.04 -10.40 3.95
C ALA A 160 -3.82 -9.85 4.71
N ASN A 161 -2.95 -9.14 4.00
CA ASN A 161 -1.68 -8.61 4.52
C ASN A 161 -1.75 -7.11 4.83
N ALA A 162 -2.43 -6.35 3.98
CA ALA A 162 -2.57 -4.90 4.13
C ALA A 162 -3.92 -4.44 3.57
N VAL A 163 -4.37 -3.27 4.02
CA VAL A 163 -5.61 -2.63 3.56
C VAL A 163 -5.41 -1.13 3.38
N VAL A 164 -6.01 -0.58 2.31
CA VAL A 164 -6.15 0.87 2.09
C VAL A 164 -7.56 1.18 1.59
N LEU A 165 -8.01 2.43 1.75
CA LEU A 165 -9.36 2.87 1.41
C LEU A 165 -9.36 3.90 0.29
N ALA A 166 -10.37 3.81 -0.59
CA ALA A 166 -10.78 4.85 -1.53
C ALA A 166 -12.28 5.14 -1.34
N GLY A 167 -12.59 6.08 -0.44
CA GLY A 167 -13.97 6.38 -0.07
C GLY A 167 -14.65 5.16 0.56
N THR A 168 -15.65 4.59 -0.12
CA THR A 168 -16.39 3.41 0.36
C THR A 168 -15.84 2.08 -0.17
N ILE A 169 -14.67 2.09 -0.81
CA ILE A 169 -14.02 0.88 -1.31
C ILE A 169 -12.77 0.60 -0.48
N ALA A 170 -12.61 -0.64 -0.04
CA ALA A 170 -11.39 -1.14 0.56
C ALA A 170 -10.63 -2.01 -0.45
N TYR A 171 -9.33 -1.77 -0.57
CA TYR A 171 -8.40 -2.63 -1.29
C TYR A 171 -7.59 -3.43 -0.30
N VAL A 172 -7.67 -4.76 -0.40
CA VAL A 172 -6.95 -5.67 0.49
C VAL A 172 -5.91 -6.44 -0.31
N ALA A 173 -4.63 -6.25 0.01
CA ALA A 173 -3.56 -7.08 -0.52
C ALA A 173 -3.67 -8.49 0.06
N ASP A 174 -4.05 -9.47 -0.76
CA ASP A 174 -4.53 -10.79 -0.33
C ASP A 174 -3.58 -11.92 -0.74
N SER A 175 -2.27 -11.63 -0.73
CA SER A 175 -1.21 -12.58 -1.09
C SER A 175 -1.36 -13.10 -2.53
N SER A 176 -1.40 -14.41 -2.76
CA SER A 176 -1.49 -15.01 -4.10
C SER A 176 -2.80 -14.69 -4.83
N GLU A 177 -3.81 -14.18 -4.12
CA GLU A 177 -5.13 -13.84 -4.69
C GLU A 177 -5.21 -12.37 -5.14
N GLY A 178 -4.08 -11.69 -5.30
CA GLY A 178 -4.03 -10.31 -5.78
C GLY A 178 -4.58 -9.30 -4.79
N VAL A 179 -5.24 -8.25 -5.29
CA VAL A 179 -5.88 -7.23 -4.47
C VAL A 179 -7.40 -7.40 -4.52
N GLN A 180 -8.02 -7.68 -3.39
CA GLN A 180 -9.47 -7.78 -3.28
C GLN A 180 -10.10 -6.39 -3.23
N ILE A 181 -11.12 -6.16 -4.05
CA ILE A 181 -11.88 -4.90 -4.12
C ILE A 181 -13.18 -5.12 -3.37
N ILE A 182 -13.36 -4.40 -2.25
CA ILE A 182 -14.45 -4.67 -1.30
C ILE A 182 -15.28 -3.40 -1.11
N ASP A 183 -16.58 -3.48 -1.36
CA ASP A 183 -17.54 -2.44 -0.98
C ASP A 183 -17.76 -2.49 0.54
N VAL A 184 -17.45 -1.37 1.19
CA VAL A 184 -17.63 -1.16 2.63
C VAL A 184 -18.61 -0.01 2.94
N SER A 185 -19.45 0.37 1.96
CA SER A 185 -20.48 1.41 2.14
C SER A 185 -21.49 1.07 3.25
N ASP A 186 -21.78 -0.21 3.45
CA ASP A 186 -22.39 -0.74 4.66
C ASP A 186 -21.34 -1.54 5.46
N PRO A 187 -20.76 -0.97 6.54
CA PRO A 187 -19.70 -1.63 7.30
C PRO A 187 -20.18 -2.88 8.04
N MET A 188 -21.49 -3.10 8.16
CA MET A 188 -22.04 -4.33 8.75
C MET A 188 -22.12 -5.49 7.74
N VAL A 189 -22.08 -5.18 6.43
CA VAL A 189 -22.25 -6.16 5.35
C VAL A 189 -21.25 -5.88 4.21
N PRO A 190 -19.93 -5.95 4.47
CA PRO A 190 -18.94 -5.76 3.42
C PRO A 190 -19.06 -6.82 2.32
N THR A 191 -18.86 -6.40 1.07
CA THR A 191 -19.07 -7.26 -0.10
C THR A 191 -17.88 -7.20 -1.05
N ILE A 192 -17.30 -8.34 -1.40
CA ILE A 192 -16.26 -8.42 -2.45
C ILE A 192 -16.91 -8.14 -3.81
N LEU A 193 -16.43 -7.12 -4.51
CA LEU A 193 -16.84 -6.74 -5.86
C LEU A 193 -16.04 -7.47 -6.94
N GLY A 194 -14.76 -7.74 -6.66
CA GLY A 194 -13.85 -8.40 -7.60
C GLY A 194 -12.41 -8.40 -7.10
N THR A 195 -11.50 -8.74 -8.00
CA THR A 195 -10.06 -8.82 -7.75
C THR A 195 -9.33 -7.98 -8.80
N ALA A 196 -8.39 -7.14 -8.36
CA ALA A 196 -7.35 -6.59 -9.21
C ALA A 196 -6.15 -7.56 -9.18
N GLU A 197 -5.94 -8.23 -10.31
CA GLU A 197 -4.92 -9.27 -10.45
C GLU A 197 -3.51 -8.67 -10.49
N THR A 198 -2.64 -9.14 -9.60
CA THR A 198 -1.21 -8.77 -9.57
C THR A 198 -0.32 -9.85 -10.18
N PHE A 199 -0.85 -11.06 -10.40
CA PHE A 199 -0.14 -12.27 -10.87
C PHE A 199 1.07 -12.69 -10.00
N ARG A 200 1.21 -12.09 -8.83
CA ARG A 200 2.30 -12.21 -7.85
C ARG A 200 1.73 -12.00 -6.46
N ASN A 201 2.42 -12.45 -5.41
CA ASN A 201 1.89 -12.26 -4.06
C ASN A 201 1.81 -10.78 -3.71
N ALA A 202 0.62 -10.26 -3.44
CA ALA A 202 0.39 -8.92 -2.91
C ALA A 202 0.68 -8.90 -1.40
N ASN A 203 1.70 -8.14 -1.00
CA ASN A 203 2.20 -8.10 0.38
C ASN A 203 1.82 -6.81 1.10
N ASP A 204 1.83 -5.69 0.40
CA ASP A 204 1.46 -4.38 0.93
C ASP A 204 0.71 -3.59 -0.14
N VAL A 205 -0.10 -2.63 0.29
CA VAL A 205 -0.87 -1.77 -0.60
C VAL A 205 -0.99 -0.37 -0.02
N VAL A 206 -0.73 0.63 -0.85
CA VAL A 206 -0.86 2.05 -0.52
C VAL A 206 -1.54 2.77 -1.68
N MET A 207 -2.10 3.95 -1.40
CA MET A 207 -2.79 4.75 -2.40
C MET A 207 -2.50 6.24 -2.18
N GLU A 208 -2.34 6.98 -3.28
CA GLU A 208 -2.36 8.44 -3.30
C GLU A 208 -3.25 8.91 -4.45
N GLY A 209 -4.31 9.66 -4.14
CA GLY A 209 -5.30 10.06 -5.14
C GLY A 209 -5.95 8.83 -5.78
N SER A 210 -5.80 8.67 -7.10
CA SER A 210 -6.26 7.51 -7.85
C SER A 210 -5.17 6.45 -8.06
N LEU A 211 -3.93 6.68 -7.65
CA LEU A 211 -2.85 5.72 -7.91
C LEU A 211 -2.80 4.68 -6.80
N LEU A 212 -3.12 3.42 -7.13
CA LEU A 212 -3.04 2.28 -6.23
C LEU A 212 -1.72 1.54 -6.47
N VAL A 213 -0.90 1.43 -5.44
CA VAL A 213 0.45 0.86 -5.51
C VAL A 213 0.53 -0.37 -4.62
N VAL A 214 0.96 -1.47 -5.20
CA VAL A 214 0.97 -2.79 -4.54
C VAL A 214 2.39 -3.33 -4.53
N GLY A 215 2.92 -3.56 -3.33
CA GLY A 215 4.17 -4.30 -3.16
C GLY A 215 3.94 -5.76 -3.47
N VAL A 216 4.65 -6.30 -4.46
CA VAL A 216 4.51 -7.69 -4.89
C VAL A 216 5.83 -8.46 -4.78
N THR A 217 5.78 -9.78 -4.96
CA THR A 217 7.02 -10.58 -5.14
C THR A 217 7.78 -10.09 -6.37
N ASP A 218 9.05 -9.70 -6.20
CA ASP A 218 9.94 -9.21 -7.26
C ASP A 218 9.47 -7.92 -7.96
N GLY A 219 8.77 -7.03 -7.27
CA GLY A 219 8.38 -5.76 -7.88
C GLY A 219 7.32 -4.95 -7.16
N VAL A 220 6.90 -3.90 -7.85
CA VAL A 220 5.75 -3.07 -7.47
C VAL A 220 4.77 -3.04 -8.64
N THR A 221 3.53 -3.42 -8.39
CA THR A 221 2.44 -3.33 -9.36
C THR A 221 1.64 -2.06 -9.11
N VAL A 222 1.28 -1.35 -10.18
CA VAL A 222 0.58 -0.07 -10.12
C VAL A 222 -0.73 -0.17 -10.89
N PHE A 223 -1.80 0.38 -10.31
CA PHE A 223 -3.11 0.49 -10.93
C PHE A 223 -3.62 1.94 -10.89
N ASP A 224 -4.38 2.35 -11.91
CA ASP A 224 -5.23 3.52 -11.89
C ASP A 224 -6.59 3.13 -11.30
N ALA A 225 -6.89 3.62 -10.10
CA ALA A 225 -8.14 3.47 -9.38
C ALA A 225 -9.04 4.71 -9.48
N SER A 226 -8.97 5.45 -10.59
CA SER A 226 -9.88 6.58 -10.86
C SER A 226 -11.36 6.17 -10.80
N ASP A 227 -11.67 4.96 -11.26
CA ASP A 227 -12.87 4.24 -10.81
C ASP A 227 -12.46 3.28 -9.69
N PRO A 228 -12.85 3.56 -8.43
CA PRO A 228 -12.41 2.74 -7.33
C PRO A 228 -13.01 1.32 -7.35
N MET A 229 -14.11 1.10 -8.06
CA MET A 229 -14.71 -0.23 -8.17
C MET A 229 -14.02 -1.11 -9.23
N ALA A 230 -13.24 -0.51 -10.11
CA ALA A 230 -12.58 -1.19 -11.23
C ALA A 230 -11.18 -0.60 -11.52
N PRO A 231 -10.19 -0.82 -10.64
CA PRO A 231 -8.82 -0.39 -10.89
C PRO A 231 -8.25 -1.01 -12.17
N VAL A 232 -7.61 -0.19 -12.99
CA VAL A 232 -6.98 -0.57 -14.25
C VAL A 232 -5.49 -0.79 -14.03
N PHE A 233 -4.97 -1.94 -14.43
CA PHE A 233 -3.53 -2.22 -14.33
C PHE A 233 -2.73 -1.28 -15.25
N LEU A 234 -1.76 -0.58 -14.68
CA LEU A 234 -0.87 0.32 -15.43
C LEU A 234 0.47 -0.34 -15.77
N GLY A 235 0.97 -1.21 -14.88
CA GLY A 235 2.27 -1.83 -15.09
C GLY A 235 2.82 -2.49 -13.84
N THR A 236 3.95 -3.16 -14.00
CA THR A 236 4.74 -3.68 -12.88
C THR A 236 6.19 -3.30 -13.08
N ILE A 237 6.76 -2.68 -12.06
CA ILE A 237 8.17 -2.32 -12.04
C ILE A 237 8.93 -3.47 -11.38
N PRO A 238 9.75 -4.21 -12.12
CA PRO A 238 10.44 -5.37 -11.57
C PRO A 238 11.53 -4.92 -10.60
N LEU A 239 11.60 -5.60 -9.46
CA LEU A 239 12.64 -5.45 -8.46
C LEU A 239 13.32 -6.80 -8.23
N ALA A 240 14.58 -6.79 -7.83
CA ALA A 240 15.36 -8.02 -7.72
C ALA A 240 14.92 -8.94 -6.56
N THR A 241 14.04 -8.44 -5.66
CA THR A 241 13.65 -9.14 -4.43
C THR A 241 12.20 -8.85 -4.04
N LEU A 242 11.74 -9.55 -3.01
CA LEU A 242 10.44 -9.33 -2.37
C LEU A 242 10.29 -7.90 -1.85
N THR A 243 9.24 -7.21 -2.27
CA THR A 243 8.84 -5.93 -1.69
C THR A 243 7.93 -6.15 -0.49
N ASN A 244 8.43 -5.79 0.69
CA ASN A 244 7.71 -5.97 1.96
C ASN A 244 6.86 -4.76 2.34
N GLY A 245 7.24 -3.58 1.86
CA GLY A 245 6.51 -2.35 2.11
C GLY A 245 6.64 -1.41 0.92
N VAL A 246 5.58 -0.67 0.65
CA VAL A 246 5.56 0.38 -0.37
C VAL A 246 5.13 1.70 0.27
N ALA A 247 5.63 2.80 -0.29
CA ALA A 247 5.24 4.15 0.09
C ALA A 247 4.99 4.95 -1.18
N ILE A 248 4.09 5.93 -1.10
CA ILE A 248 3.83 6.88 -2.19
C ILE A 248 3.76 8.30 -1.63
N ASP A 249 4.46 9.24 -2.26
CA ASP A 249 4.46 10.67 -1.93
C ASP A 249 4.65 11.47 -3.23
N ASP A 250 3.70 12.36 -3.55
CA ASP A 250 3.74 13.25 -4.72
C ASP A 250 3.93 12.49 -6.05
N GLY A 251 3.18 11.39 -6.20
CA GLY A 251 3.19 10.50 -7.35
C GLY A 251 4.40 9.56 -7.44
N ARG A 252 5.26 9.54 -6.41
CA ARG A 252 6.51 8.77 -6.45
C ARG A 252 6.48 7.59 -5.51
N ILE A 253 6.98 6.47 -6.00
CA ILE A 253 6.89 5.18 -5.31
C ILE A 253 8.23 4.84 -4.64
N GLY A 254 8.18 4.64 -3.34
CA GLY A 254 9.24 4.00 -2.56
C GLY A 254 8.92 2.53 -2.33
N ALA A 255 9.92 1.66 -2.44
CA ALA A 255 9.79 0.24 -2.15
C ALA A 255 10.87 -0.22 -1.16
N ALA A 256 10.44 -0.91 -0.11
CA ALA A 256 11.32 -1.57 0.86
C ALA A 256 11.58 -3.02 0.42
N CYS A 257 12.82 -3.31 0.03
CA CYS A 257 13.21 -4.53 -0.66
C CYS A 257 14.20 -5.36 0.16
N GLY A 258 13.75 -5.93 1.28
CA GLY A 258 14.54 -6.85 2.12
C GLY A 258 15.98 -6.41 2.37
N LEU A 259 16.96 -7.29 2.09
CA LEU A 259 18.40 -7.05 2.36
C LEU A 259 19.04 -5.98 1.45
N ASP A 260 18.34 -5.53 0.40
CA ASP A 260 18.88 -4.59 -0.58
C ASP A 260 18.52 -3.13 -0.26
N GLY A 261 17.68 -2.89 0.75
CA GLY A 261 17.36 -1.54 1.25
C GLY A 261 16.06 -0.95 0.69
N ALA A 262 15.89 0.35 0.89
CA ALA A 262 14.83 1.14 0.26
C ALA A 262 15.28 1.61 -1.14
N PHE A 263 14.40 1.44 -2.13
CA PHE A 263 14.58 1.95 -3.48
C PHE A 263 13.51 2.97 -3.78
N LEU A 264 13.90 4.06 -4.41
CA LEU A 264 12.95 4.82 -5.20
C LEU A 264 12.75 4.10 -6.51
N VAL A 265 11.50 3.75 -6.73
CA VAL A 265 11.06 3.14 -7.95
C VAL A 265 10.55 4.29 -8.81
N ASP A 266 11.49 5.01 -9.43
CA ASP A 266 11.17 6.03 -10.42
C ASP A 266 10.85 5.31 -11.74
N GLY A 267 9.61 4.84 -11.85
CA GLY A 267 8.93 4.86 -13.12
C GLY A 267 8.17 6.18 -13.13
N ALA A 268 8.49 7.10 -14.03
CA ALA A 268 7.65 8.26 -14.24
C ALA A 268 6.31 7.76 -14.79
N PHE A 269 5.39 7.35 -13.92
CA PHE A 269 3.96 7.36 -14.24
C PHE A 269 3.55 8.82 -14.18
N ASP A 270 4.01 9.57 -15.18
CA ASP A 270 3.32 10.79 -15.52
C ASP A 270 1.87 10.35 -15.75
N CYS A 271 0.90 10.89 -15.01
CA CYS A 271 -0.51 10.72 -15.38
C CYS A 271 -0.82 11.40 -16.73
N ALA A 272 0.21 11.93 -17.42
CA ALA A 272 0.26 12.25 -18.84
C ALA A 272 1.01 11.18 -19.70
N GLY A 273 1.10 9.94 -19.21
CA GLY A 273 1.91 8.87 -19.77
C GLY A 273 1.45 8.41 -21.15
N CYS A 274 2.43 8.07 -21.98
CA CYS A 274 2.24 7.55 -23.31
C CYS A 274 1.69 6.12 -23.23
N ALA A 275 0.36 5.97 -23.30
CA ALA A 275 -0.32 4.68 -23.18
C ALA A 275 0.33 3.51 -23.97
N PRO A 276 0.88 3.73 -25.18
CA PRO A 276 1.51 2.64 -25.94
C PRO A 276 2.93 2.25 -25.50
N ASP A 277 3.56 2.94 -24.53
CA ASP A 277 4.89 2.64 -23.97
C ASP A 277 4.74 1.60 -22.84
N LEU A 278 4.62 0.33 -23.25
CA LEU A 278 4.25 -0.77 -22.36
C LEU A 278 5.41 -1.26 -21.50
N ASN A 279 6.64 -1.08 -21.97
CA ASN A 279 7.82 -1.42 -21.18
C ASN A 279 8.33 -0.24 -20.33
N SER A 280 7.71 0.94 -20.50
CA SER A 280 7.99 2.18 -19.77
C SER A 280 9.45 2.64 -19.87
N ASP A 281 10.10 2.38 -21.01
CA ASP A 281 11.48 2.81 -21.26
C ASP A 281 11.58 4.23 -21.85
N GLY A 282 10.44 4.87 -22.11
CA GLY A 282 10.32 6.22 -22.65
C GLY A 282 10.45 6.28 -24.18
N ALA A 283 10.54 5.14 -24.87
CA ALA A 283 10.67 5.05 -26.31
C ALA A 283 9.67 4.06 -26.92
N LEU A 284 8.70 4.59 -27.68
CA LEU A 284 7.82 3.75 -28.49
C LEU A 284 8.60 3.01 -29.59
N ASP A 285 8.83 1.73 -29.37
CA ASP A 285 9.58 0.90 -30.29
C ASP A 285 9.00 -0.53 -30.43
N ILE A 286 9.78 -1.42 -31.05
CA ILE A 286 9.31 -2.77 -31.33
C ILE A 286 9.04 -3.57 -30.05
N PHE A 287 9.67 -3.23 -28.93
CA PHE A 287 9.53 -3.95 -27.68
C PHE A 287 8.15 -3.71 -27.05
N ASP A 288 7.58 -2.51 -27.16
CA ASP A 288 6.19 -2.27 -26.73
C ASP A 288 5.17 -3.03 -27.58
N LEU A 289 5.38 -3.05 -28.90
CA LEU A 289 4.53 -3.83 -29.79
C LEU A 289 4.62 -5.34 -29.46
N LEU A 290 5.82 -5.83 -29.12
CA LEU A 290 5.99 -7.23 -28.72
C LEU A 290 5.32 -7.53 -27.38
N GLU A 291 5.31 -6.57 -26.46
CA GLU A 291 4.64 -6.69 -25.16
C GLU A 291 3.12 -6.70 -25.32
N PHE A 292 2.55 -5.80 -26.13
CA PHE A 292 1.14 -5.82 -26.51
C PHE A 292 0.74 -7.16 -27.16
N LEU A 293 1.54 -7.66 -28.11
CA LEU A 293 1.26 -8.93 -28.77
C LEU A 293 1.34 -10.12 -27.79
N ALA A 294 2.21 -10.05 -26.77
CA ALA A 294 2.26 -11.06 -25.73
C ALA A 294 1.00 -11.04 -24.85
N LEU A 295 0.50 -9.85 -24.49
CA LEU A 295 -0.78 -9.69 -23.78
C LEU A 295 -1.95 -10.23 -24.62
N PHE A 296 -1.97 -9.91 -25.92
CA PHE A 296 -3.03 -10.35 -26.83
C PHE A 296 -3.04 -11.88 -27.03
N ASP A 297 -1.86 -12.50 -27.22
CA ASP A 297 -1.74 -13.97 -27.33
C ASP A 297 -2.13 -14.69 -26.03
N ALA A 298 -1.84 -14.06 -24.88
CA ALA A 298 -2.25 -14.55 -23.56
C ALA A 298 -3.73 -14.33 -23.24
N SER A 299 -4.48 -13.64 -24.10
CA SER A 299 -5.84 -13.17 -23.82
C SER A 299 -5.92 -12.35 -22.51
N ALA A 300 -4.91 -11.54 -22.25
CA ALA A 300 -4.82 -10.73 -21.04
C ALA A 300 -5.75 -9.50 -21.14
N PRO A 301 -6.38 -9.06 -20.03
CA PRO A 301 -7.21 -7.86 -20.03
C PRO A 301 -6.48 -6.59 -20.50
N GLY A 302 -5.16 -6.51 -20.29
CA GLY A 302 -4.33 -5.40 -20.81
C GLY A 302 -4.22 -5.34 -22.34
N ALA A 303 -4.75 -6.33 -23.06
CA ALA A 303 -4.87 -6.31 -24.51
C ALA A 303 -6.25 -5.84 -25.00
N ASP A 304 -7.22 -5.59 -24.11
CA ASP A 304 -8.52 -4.96 -24.44
C ASP A 304 -8.31 -3.45 -24.51
N TRP A 305 -7.67 -3.01 -25.60
CA TRP A 305 -7.17 -1.65 -25.76
C TRP A 305 -8.29 -0.64 -25.98
N ASN A 306 -9.43 -1.07 -26.52
CA ASN A 306 -10.58 -0.18 -26.74
C ASN A 306 -11.59 -0.23 -25.56
N GLY A 307 -11.40 -1.15 -24.61
CA GLY A 307 -12.17 -1.26 -23.38
C GLY A 307 -13.60 -1.78 -23.57
N ASP A 308 -13.87 -2.53 -24.64
CA ASP A 308 -15.21 -3.04 -24.95
C ASP A 308 -15.51 -4.43 -24.35
N GLY A 309 -14.52 -5.03 -23.67
CA GLY A 309 -14.62 -6.34 -23.03
C GLY A 309 -14.45 -7.52 -23.99
N VAL A 310 -14.08 -7.27 -25.26
CA VAL A 310 -13.91 -8.29 -26.30
C VAL A 310 -12.56 -8.16 -26.96
N LEU A 311 -11.65 -9.09 -26.63
CA LEU A 311 -10.34 -9.19 -27.29
C LEU A 311 -10.46 -9.59 -28.77
N ASP A 312 -10.32 -8.63 -29.66
CA ASP A 312 -10.36 -8.84 -31.10
C ASP A 312 -9.42 -7.91 -31.90
N ILE A 313 -9.57 -7.89 -33.22
CA ILE A 313 -8.69 -7.11 -34.08
C ILE A 313 -8.81 -5.60 -33.86
N PHE A 314 -9.92 -5.12 -33.29
CA PHE A 314 -10.14 -3.71 -33.02
C PHE A 314 -9.27 -3.21 -31.87
N ASP A 315 -8.89 -4.06 -30.92
CA ASP A 315 -7.88 -3.71 -29.91
C ASP A 315 -6.50 -3.50 -30.52
N VAL A 316 -6.11 -4.41 -31.41
CA VAL A 316 -4.84 -4.32 -32.13
C VAL A 316 -4.79 -3.06 -32.99
N VAL A 317 -5.90 -2.72 -33.66
CA VAL A 317 -6.00 -1.48 -34.45
C VAL A 317 -5.94 -0.26 -33.55
N SER A 318 -6.65 -0.25 -32.41
CA SER A 318 -6.65 0.87 -31.46
C SER A 318 -5.26 1.11 -30.86
N PHE A 319 -4.57 0.04 -30.46
CA PHE A 319 -3.18 0.10 -30.00
C PHE A 319 -2.26 0.66 -31.07
N LEU A 320 -2.34 0.16 -32.32
CA LEU A 320 -1.48 0.62 -33.40
C LEU A 320 -1.75 2.07 -33.82
N ASP A 321 -3.01 2.52 -33.74
CA ASP A 321 -3.38 3.91 -34.01
C ASP A 321 -2.69 4.84 -33.00
N GLU A 322 -2.79 4.55 -31.70
CA GLU A 322 -2.12 5.32 -30.64
C GLU A 322 -0.58 5.21 -30.72
N PHE A 323 -0.05 4.01 -30.91
CA PHE A 323 1.39 3.77 -31.09
C PHE A 323 1.96 4.57 -32.27
N SER A 324 1.20 4.71 -33.36
CA SER A 324 1.60 5.49 -34.54
C SER A 324 1.50 7.02 -34.36
N MET A 325 0.62 7.47 -33.46
CA MET A 325 0.49 8.88 -33.09
C MET A 325 1.67 9.37 -32.24
N GLY A 326 2.33 8.46 -31.54
CA GLY A 326 3.44 8.77 -30.66
C GLY A 326 2.99 9.33 -29.31
N CYS A 327 3.96 9.54 -28.42
CA CYS A 327 3.74 10.24 -27.15
C CYS A 327 3.64 11.76 -27.39
N ALA A 328 2.60 12.42 -26.87
CA ALA A 328 2.36 13.87 -27.03
C ALA A 328 2.99 14.71 -25.91
#